data_AF-A0A3P7GR00-F1
#
_entry.id   AF-A0A3P7GR00-F1
#
_cell.length_a   1.000
_cell.length_b   1.000
_cell.length_c   1.000
_cell.angle_alpha   90.00
_cell.angle_beta   90.00
_cell.angle_gamma   90.00
#
_symmetry.space_group_name_H-M   'P 1'
#
loop_
_entity.id
_entity.type
_entity.pdbx_description
1 polymer ?
#
loop_
_entity_poly.entity_id
_entity_poly.type
_entity_poly.pdbx_seq_one_letter_code
_entity_poly.pdbx_strand_id
1 'polypeptide(L)'
;MSNADEHRVPATPRRRISDKAVLPISADISRNREFYRTHDVRPPYTYASLIRQAIMESKDCQLTLNEIYQWFTETFAYFRRNAATWKLRQVIGITTFLEIQ
;
A
#
# COMPACT_ATOMS: atom_id res chain seq x y z
N MET A 1 -51.25 -9.53 12.96
CA MET A 1 -50.36 -8.55 12.30
C MET A 1 -48.95 -8.99 12.59
N SER A 2 -48.26 -9.45 11.55
CA SER A 2 -47.06 -10.28 11.64
C SER A 2 -45.77 -9.49 11.86
N ASN A 3 -45.02 -9.99 12.84
CA ASN A 3 -43.56 -10.08 13.01
C ASN A 3 -42.68 -8.84 12.85
N ALA A 4 -42.15 -8.41 14.00
CA ALA A 4 -40.79 -7.91 14.12
C ALA A 4 -39.83 -9.05 13.72
N ASP A 5 -39.19 -8.93 12.56
CA ASP A 5 -38.09 -9.81 12.18
C ASP A 5 -36.85 -8.96 11.87
N GLU A 6 -35.87 -9.20 12.73
CA GLU A 6 -34.56 -8.62 12.87
C GLU A 6 -33.76 -8.72 11.56
N HIS A 7 -33.48 -7.57 10.93
CA HIS A 7 -32.56 -7.51 9.78
C HIS A 7 -31.11 -7.68 10.26
N ARG A 8 -30.75 -8.93 10.55
CA ARG A 8 -29.40 -9.36 10.88
C ARG A 8 -28.52 -9.19 9.65
N VAL A 9 -27.73 -8.12 9.63
CA VAL A 9 -26.70 -7.89 8.61
C VAL A 9 -25.77 -9.11 8.50
N PRO A 10 -25.62 -9.73 7.32
CA PRO A 10 -24.68 -10.83 7.16
C PRO A 10 -23.26 -10.28 7.28
N ALA A 11 -22.48 -10.85 8.20
CA ALA A 11 -21.05 -10.59 8.32
C ALA A 11 -20.40 -10.79 6.94
N THR A 12 -19.87 -9.71 6.37
CA THR A 12 -19.18 -9.76 5.10
C THR A 12 -18.05 -10.77 5.20
N PRO A 13 -17.94 -11.75 4.29
CA PRO A 13 -16.79 -12.63 4.25
C PRO A 13 -15.56 -11.76 4.05
N ARG A 14 -14.74 -11.65 5.09
CA ARG A 14 -13.42 -11.01 5.02
C ARG A 14 -12.69 -11.75 3.91
N ARG A 15 -12.66 -11.15 2.71
CA ARG A 15 -12.13 -11.75 1.48
C ARG A 15 -10.82 -12.43 1.85
N ARG A 16 -10.83 -13.77 1.80
CA ARG A 16 -9.64 -14.57 2.03
C ARG A 16 -8.60 -14.05 1.05
N ILE A 17 -7.51 -13.53 1.60
CA ILE A 17 -6.32 -13.17 0.86
C ILE A 17 -6.01 -14.37 -0.04
N SER A 18 -5.99 -14.15 -1.35
CA SER A 18 -5.77 -15.21 -2.33
C SER A 18 -4.55 -16.04 -1.94
N ASP A 19 -4.75 -17.34 -1.79
CA ASP A 19 -3.73 -18.39 -1.64
C ASP A 19 -2.81 -18.51 -2.87
N LYS A 20 -2.18 -17.40 -3.29
CA LYS A 20 -1.02 -17.42 -4.18
C LYS A 20 0.18 -17.64 -3.28
N ALA A 21 0.57 -18.91 -3.11
CA ALA A 21 1.79 -19.40 -2.47
C ALA A 21 2.38 -18.43 -1.43
N VAL A 22 2.15 -18.70 -0.14
CA VAL A 22 2.62 -17.87 1.00
C VAL A 22 4.15 -17.93 1.12
N LEU A 23 4.85 -17.43 0.10
CA LEU A 23 6.21 -16.98 0.23
C LEU A 23 6.12 -15.64 0.97
N PRO A 24 6.96 -15.42 1.99
CA PRO A 24 6.97 -14.16 2.69
C PRO A 24 7.24 -13.05 1.65
N ILE A 25 6.48 -11.97 1.69
CA ILE A 25 6.59 -10.83 0.76
C ILE A 25 8.04 -10.33 0.66
N SER A 26 8.80 -10.44 1.75
CA SER A 26 10.24 -10.20 1.79
C SER A 26 11.03 -11.05 0.78
N ALA A 27 10.75 -12.35 0.70
CA ALA A 27 11.46 -13.27 -0.19
C ALA A 27 11.12 -13.03 -1.67
N ASP A 28 9.87 -12.71 -1.99
CA ASP A 28 9.48 -12.36 -3.36
C ASP A 28 10.13 -11.05 -3.81
N ILE A 29 10.03 -9.99 -2.99
CA ILE A 29 10.68 -8.71 -3.28
C ILE A 29 12.20 -8.89 -3.41
N SER A 30 12.82 -9.72 -2.57
CA SER A 30 14.25 -9.99 -2.63
C SER A 30 14.66 -10.73 -3.91
N ARG A 31 13.88 -11.75 -4.30
CA ARG A 31 14.15 -12.54 -5.52
C ARG A 31 13.92 -11.73 -6.80
N ASN A 32 12.91 -10.87 -6.80
CA ASN A 32 12.52 -10.05 -7.95
C ASN A 32 13.04 -8.61 -7.86
N ARG A 33 14.00 -8.35 -6.96
CA ARG A 33 14.48 -7.00 -6.64
C ARG A 33 15.00 -6.26 -7.86
N GLU A 34 15.79 -6.92 -8.70
CA GLU A 34 16.33 -6.30 -9.92
C GLU A 34 15.23 -5.93 -10.93
N PHE A 35 14.24 -6.81 -11.08
CA PHE A 35 13.09 -6.58 -11.96
C PHE A 35 12.30 -5.35 -11.50
N TYR A 36 11.91 -5.30 -10.22
CA TYR A 36 11.19 -4.15 -9.66
C TYR A 36 12.02 -2.87 -9.64
N ARG A 37 13.34 -2.98 -9.50
CA ARG A 37 14.26 -1.83 -9.52
C ARG A 37 14.46 -1.27 -10.92
N THR A 38 14.31 -2.05 -11.99
CA THR A 38 14.58 -1.59 -13.37
C THR A 38 13.32 -1.32 -14.18
N HIS A 39 12.24 -2.06 -13.92
CA HIS A 39 11.00 -1.99 -14.68
C HIS A 39 9.98 -1.09 -13.99
N ASP A 40 9.33 -0.23 -14.78
CA ASP A 40 8.25 0.68 -14.36
C ASP A 40 6.91 -0.08 -14.22
N VAL A 41 6.92 -1.12 -13.38
CA VAL A 41 5.79 -2.01 -13.17
C VAL A 41 5.23 -1.82 -11.77
N ARG A 42 3.90 -1.70 -11.68
CA ARG A 42 3.21 -1.63 -10.41
C ARG A 42 3.38 -2.97 -9.67
N PRO A 43 3.89 -2.97 -8.42
CA PRO A 43 4.00 -4.19 -7.65
C PRO A 43 2.62 -4.80 -7.37
N PRO A 44 2.46 -6.14 -7.43
CA PRO A 44 1.21 -6.84 -7.14
C PRO A 44 0.93 -6.93 -5.63
N TYR A 45 1.20 -5.84 -4.90
CA TYR A 45 1.10 -5.74 -3.45
C TYR A 45 0.32 -4.50 -3.04
N THR A 46 -0.37 -4.59 -1.91
CA THR A 46 -1.02 -3.42 -1.32
C THR A 46 0.03 -2.51 -0.68
N TYR A 47 -0.24 -1.21 -0.61
CA TYR A 47 0.63 -0.25 0.09
C TYR A 47 0.87 -0.66 1.54
N ALA A 48 -0.17 -1.17 2.24
CA ALA A 48 -0.03 -1.65 3.61
C ALA A 48 1.00 -2.78 3.74
N SER A 49 1.01 -3.73 2.80
CA SER A 49 1.97 -4.84 2.77
C SER A 49 3.41 -4.35 2.51
N LEU A 50 3.56 -3.38 1.60
CA LEU A 50 4.87 -2.80 1.26
C LEU A 50 5.44 -1.94 2.39
N ILE A 51 4.60 -1.11 3.02
CA ILE A 51 4.98 -0.30 4.19
C ILE A 51 5.40 -1.22 5.35
N ARG A 52 4.62 -2.27 5.62
CA ARG A 52 4.97 -3.26 6.64
C ARG A 52 6.34 -3.88 6.34
N GLN A 53 6.61 -4.24 5.09
CA GLN A 53 7.89 -4.81 4.70
C GLN A 53 9.05 -3.83 4.87
N ALA A 54 8.87 -2.56 4.50
CA ALA A 54 9.87 -1.50 4.68
C ALA A 54 10.21 -1.30 6.17
N ILE A 55 9.18 -1.23 7.02
CA ILE A 55 9.34 -1.09 8.47
C ILE A 55 10.04 -2.32 9.05
N MET A 56 9.71 -3.53 8.61
CA MET A 56 10.38 -4.75 9.07
C MET A 56 11.83 -4.88 8.59
N GLU A 57 12.20 -4.21 7.50
CA GLU A 57 13.57 -4.16 6.98
C GLU A 57 14.43 -3.13 7.74
N SER A 58 13.81 -2.16 8.41
CA SER A 58 14.54 -1.18 9.22
C SER A 58 14.98 -1.78 10.56
N LYS A 59 16.17 -1.38 11.03
CA LYS A 59 16.76 -1.91 12.26
C LYS A 59 15.92 -1.60 13.50
N ASP A 60 15.27 -0.45 13.49
CA ASP A 60 14.48 0.07 14.62
C ASP A 60 12.99 -0.28 14.51
N CYS A 61 12.59 -1.07 13.51
CA CYS A 61 11.18 -1.40 13.22
C CYS A 61 10.27 -0.16 13.14
N GLN A 62 10.85 0.97 12.75
CA GLN A 62 10.20 2.25 12.60
C GLN A 62 10.78 2.96 11.38
N LEU A 63 9.93 3.64 10.62
CA LEU A 63 10.32 4.53 9.54
C LEU A 63 9.38 5.72 9.53
N THR A 64 9.92 6.91 9.33
CA THR A 64 9.15 8.12 9.06
C THR A 64 8.53 8.05 7.68
N LEU A 65 7.52 8.88 7.44
CA LEU A 65 6.87 8.97 6.13
C LEU A 65 7.87 9.28 5.00
N ASN A 66 8.87 10.14 5.27
CA ASN A 66 9.90 10.46 4.30
C ASN A 66 10.78 9.25 3.96
N GLU A 67 11.18 8.46 4.96
CA GLU A 67 12.01 7.27 4.74
C GLU A 67 11.23 6.16 4.03
N ILE A 68 9.93 6.02 4.32
CA ILE A 68 9.06 5.12 3.56
C ILE A 68 9.08 5.53 2.08
N TYR A 69 8.92 6.82 1.77
CA TYR A 69 9.00 7.29 0.38
C TYR A 69 10.36 7.00 -0.27
N GLN A 70 11.47 7.20 0.45
CA GLN A 70 12.81 6.84 -0.05
C GLN A 70 12.88 5.35 -0.37
N TRP A 71 12.48 4.49 0.57
CA TRP A 71 12.47 3.04 0.39
C TRP A 71 11.64 2.61 -0.84
N PHE A 72 10.46 3.20 -1.03
CA PHE A 72 9.62 2.93 -2.20
C PHE A 72 10.33 3.28 -3.51
N THR A 73 10.96 4.46 -3.57
CA THR A 73 11.67 4.90 -4.78
C THR A 73 12.96 4.12 -5.03
N GLU A 74 13.64 3.65 -3.99
CA GLU A 74 14.85 2.84 -4.12
C GLU A 74 14.54 1.40 -4.56
N THR A 75 13.44 0.83 -4.04
CA THR A 75 13.04 -0.56 -4.25
C THR A 75 12.28 -0.76 -5.56
N PHE A 76 11.47 0.23 -5.97
CA PHE A 76 10.57 0.11 -7.11
C PHE A 76 10.76 1.28 -8.09
N ALA A 77 11.13 0.98 -9.34
CA ALA A 77 11.25 2.00 -10.40
C ALA A 77 9.94 2.73 -10.67
N TYR A 78 8.81 2.03 -10.46
CA TYR A 78 7.46 2.59 -10.61
C TYR A 78 7.23 3.89 -9.83
N PHE A 79 7.79 4.00 -8.63
CA PHE A 79 7.61 5.20 -7.81
C PHE A 79 8.62 6.30 -8.11
N ARG A 80 9.72 6.01 -8.86
CA ARG A 80 10.79 6.98 -9.17
C ARG A 80 10.37 8.04 -10.18
N ARG A 81 9.75 7.65 -11.30
CA ARG A 81 9.47 8.56 -12.43
C ARG A 81 8.34 9.56 -12.18
N ASN A 82 7.60 9.40 -11.07
CA ASN A 82 6.39 10.17 -10.80
C ASN A 82 6.33 10.76 -9.38
N ALA A 83 7.48 11.01 -8.73
CA ALA A 83 7.56 11.59 -7.39
C ALA A 83 6.70 12.85 -7.20
N ALA A 84 6.61 13.70 -8.24
CA ALA A 84 5.75 14.88 -8.24
C ALA A 84 4.26 14.54 -8.40
N THR A 85 3.89 13.61 -9.29
CA THR A 85 2.50 13.34 -9.67
C THR A 85 1.70 12.61 -8.59
N TRP A 86 2.29 11.64 -7.88
CA TRP A 86 1.59 10.98 -6.77
C TRP A 86 1.59 11.81 -5.49
N LYS A 87 2.62 12.64 -5.26
CA LYS A 87 2.70 13.57 -4.13
C LYS A 87 1.73 14.75 -4.32
N LEU A 88 1.62 15.29 -5.53
CA LEU A 88 0.71 16.39 -5.87
C LEU A 88 -0.76 15.97 -5.96
N ARG A 89 -1.08 14.70 -6.27
CA ARG A 89 -2.48 14.25 -6.24
C ARG A 89 -3.08 14.31 -4.83
N GLN A 90 -2.25 14.21 -3.78
CA GLN A 90 -2.69 14.50 -2.42
C GLN A 90 -2.73 16.02 -2.19
N VAL A 91 -1.68 16.76 -2.54
CA VAL A 91 -1.55 18.19 -2.18
C VAL A 91 -2.58 19.11 -2.87
N ILE A 92 -2.98 18.86 -4.11
CA ILE A 92 -3.92 19.73 -4.84
C ILE A 92 -5.39 19.44 -4.46
N GLY A 93 -5.68 18.31 -3.78
CA GLY A 93 -7.02 17.95 -3.34
C GLY A 93 -7.40 18.46 -1.94
N ILE A 94 -6.42 18.77 -1.08
CA ILE A 94 -6.67 19.20 0.32
C ILE A 94 -6.65 20.72 0.48
N THR A 95 -5.99 21.46 -0.42
CA THR A 95 -5.91 22.93 -0.35
C THR A 95 -7.18 23.62 -0.85
N THR A 96 -8.03 22.98 -1.64
CA THR A 96 -9.28 23.60 -2.14
C THR A 96 -10.52 23.26 -1.32
N PHE A 97 -10.41 22.42 -0.28
CA PHE A 97 -11.55 21.98 0.53
C PHE A 97 -11.64 22.67 1.91
N LEU A 98 -10.86 23.73 2.14
CA LEU A 98 -10.90 24.50 3.39
C LEU A 98 -11.19 25.99 3.16
N GLU A 99 -12.11 26.31 2.25
CA GLU A 99 -12.66 27.67 2.10
C GLU A 99 -14.19 27.70 1.97
N ILE A 100 -14.91 26.70 2.49
CA ILE A 100 -16.34 26.82 2.79
C ILE A 100 -16.67 25.97 4.03
N GLN A 101 -16.53 26.58 5.21
CA GLN A 101 -17.34 26.51 6.44
C GLN A 101 -16.52 27.11 7.58
#